data_AF-A0A2C9W124-F1
#
_entry.id   AF-A0A2C9W124-F1
#
_cell.length_a   1.000
_cell.length_b   1.000
_cell.length_c   1.000
_cell.angle_alpha   90.00
_cell.angle_beta   90.00
_cell.angle_gamma   90.00
#
_symmetry.space_group_name_H-M   'P 1'
#
loop_
_entity.id
_entity.type
_entity.pdbx_description
1 polymer ?
#
loop_
_entity_poly.entity_id
_entity_poly.type
_entity_poly.pdbx_seq_one_letter_code
_entity_poly.pdbx_strand_id
1 'polypeptide(L)' 'MNSLYGLYQGDPLSPFLFIIATEPLGFLINLGINKGHLKGVKMGVESHSFSISHLCFADGTLHFTTPHI' A
#
# COMPACT_ATOMS: atom_id res chain seq x y z
N MET A 1 -23.27 17.42 -12.97
CA MET A 1 -23.06 15.98 -13.23
C MET A 1 -21.77 15.86 -14.01
N ASN A 2 -20.70 15.35 -13.40
CA ASN A 2 -19.50 14.82 -14.06
C ASN A 2 -18.55 14.30 -12.98
N SER A 3 -18.65 13.01 -12.66
CA SER A 3 -17.50 12.27 -12.15
C SER A 3 -17.19 11.22 -13.21
N LEU A 4 -16.31 11.58 -14.15
CA LEU A 4 -15.86 10.70 -15.24
C LEU A 4 -14.71 9.79 -14.80
N TYR A 5 -14.25 9.92 -13.55
CA TYR A 5 -13.06 9.27 -13.01
C TYR A 5 -13.30 8.87 -11.55
N GLY A 6 -14.12 7.84 -11.32
CA GLY A 6 -14.35 7.31 -9.97
C GLY A 6 -15.30 6.12 -9.97
N LEU A 7 -15.08 5.20 -9.03
CA LEU A 7 -16.02 4.13 -8.74
C LEU A 7 -17.19 4.68 -7.92
N TYR A 8 -18.40 4.19 -8.20
CA TYR A 8 -19.57 4.61 -7.44
C TYR A 8 -19.44 4.11 -6.00
N GLN A 9 -19.51 5.03 -5.03
CA GLN A 9 -19.50 4.67 -3.62
C GLN A 9 -20.70 3.76 -3.31
N GLY A 10 -20.45 2.58 -2.77
CA GLY A 10 -21.47 1.56 -2.53
C GLY A 10 -21.70 0.60 -3.71
N ASP A 11 -20.94 0.71 -4.80
CA ASP A 11 -20.91 -0.32 -5.83
C ASP A 11 -20.32 -1.62 -5.25
N PRO A 12 -21.07 -2.74 -5.28
CA PRO A 12 -20.60 -4.03 -4.77
C PRO A 12 -19.29 -4.52 -5.42
N LEU A 13 -18.88 -3.96 -6.57
CA LEU A 13 -17.62 -4.29 -7.24
C LEU A 13 -16.41 -3.46 -6.78
N SER A 14 -16.63 -2.32 -6.13
CA SER A 14 -15.53 -1.45 -5.67
C SER A 14 -14.51 -2.17 -4.76
N PRO A 15 -14.92 -3.04 -3.82
CA PRO A 15 -13.97 -3.81 -3.00
C PRO A 15 -13.10 -4.77 -3.83
N PHE A 16 -13.64 -5.38 -4.88
CA PHE A 16 -12.89 -6.28 -5.75
C PHE A 16 -11.84 -5.53 -6.57
N LEU A 17 -12.23 -4.40 -7.14
CA LEU A 17 -11.30 -3.55 -7.90
C LEU A 17 -10.18 -2.99 -7.02
N PHE A 18 -10.50 -2.66 -5.76
CA PHE A 18 -9.51 -2.23 -4.78
C PHE A 18 -8.47 -3.33 -4.50
N ILE A 19 -8.90 -4.59 -4.31
CA ILE A 19 -7.99 -5.72 -4.10
C ILE A 19 -7.09 -5.92 -5.34
N ILE A 20 -7.68 -5.93 -6.54
CA ILE A 20 -6.95 -6.10 -7.80
C ILE A 20 -5.90 -5.00 -8.02
N ALA A 21 -6.18 -3.76 -7.60
CA ALA A 21 -5.24 -2.65 -7.73
C ALA A 21 -4.14 -2.66 -6.64
N THR A 22 -4.48 -3.08 -5.42
CA THR A 22 -3.57 -3.03 -4.27
C THR A 22 -2.56 -4.16 -4.24
N GLU A 23 -2.90 -5.34 -4.75
CA GLU A 23 -1.97 -6.48 -4.83
C GLU A 23 -0.71 -6.18 -5.69
N PRO A 24 -0.82 -5.73 -6.95
CA PRO A 24 0.35 -5.37 -7.76
C PRO A 24 1.06 -4.12 -7.23
N LEU A 25 0.35 -3.18 -6.60
CA LEU A 25 0.96 -2.03 -5.94
C LEU A 25 1.88 -2.49 -4.80
N GLY A 26 1.43 -3.44 -3.98
CA GLY A 26 2.25 -3.99 -2.90
C GLY A 26 3.48 -4.72 -3.42
N PHE A 27 3.36 -5.43 -4.54
CA PHE A 27 4.51 -6.03 -5.23
C PHE A 27 5.53 -4.97 -5.68
N LEU A 28 5.08 -3.88 -6.30
CA LEU A 28 5.96 -2.79 -6.75
C LEU A 28 6.67 -2.09 -5.58
N ILE A 29 5.97 -1.89 -4.47
CA ILE A 29 6.58 -1.30 -3.26
C ILE A 29 7.66 -2.24 -2.71
N ASN A 30 7.40 -3.55 -2.64
CA ASN A 30 8.40 -4.53 -2.23
C ASN A 30 9.60 -4.59 -3.17
N LEU A 31 9.38 -4.43 -4.49
CA LEU A 31 10.47 -4.31 -5.46
C LEU A 31 11.33 -3.07 -5.16
N GLY A 32 10.71 -1.93 -4.87
CA GLY A 32 11.42 -0.70 -4.49
C GLY A 32 12.25 -0.85 -3.22
N ILE A 33 11.75 -1.61 -2.24
CA ILE A 33 12.48 -1.92 -1.00
C ILE A 33 13.67 -2.81 -1.26
N ASN A 34 13.48 -3.90 -2.01
CA ASN A 34 14.58 -4.82 -2.36
C ASN A 34 15.68 -4.13 -3.16
N LYS A 35 15.32 -3.14 -4.00
CA LYS A 35 16.28 -2.29 -4.72
C LYS A 35 16.91 -1.18 -3.87
N GLY A 36 16.51 -1.04 -2.61
CA GLY A 36 16.99 0.01 -1.69
C GLY A 36 16.47 1.41 -2.01
N HIS A 37 15.52 1.56 -2.95
CA HIS A 37 14.90 2.85 -3.29
C HIS A 37 13.89 3.31 -2.22
N LEU A 38 13.33 2.36 -1.48
CA LEU A 38 12.38 2.58 -0.39
C LEU A 38 12.87 1.86 0.87
N LYS A 39 12.62 2.41 2.06
CA LYS A 39 12.90 1.73 3.33
C LYS A 39 11.59 1.50 4.08
N GLY A 40 11.21 0.23 4.25
CA GLY A 40 10.11 -0.13 5.14
C GLY A 40 10.49 0.07 6.62
N VAL A 41 9.47 0.11 7.47
CA VAL A 41 9.63 0.13 8.93
C VAL A 41 9.60 -1.30 9.43
N LYS A 42 10.70 -1.73 10.07
CA LYS A 42 10.73 -3.00 10.80
C LYS A 42 9.99 -2.84 12.12
N MET A 43 8.96 -3.65 12.36
CA MET A 43 8.25 -3.75 13.63
C MET A 43 8.49 -5.13 14.24
N GLY A 44 8.55 -5.20 15.57
CA GLY A 44 8.72 -6.43 16.33
C GLY A 44 10.10 -6.58 16.98
N VAL A 45 10.24 -7.62 17.80
CA VAL A 45 11.53 -8.01 18.41
C VAL A 45 12.40 -8.66 17.33
N GLU A 46 13.73 -8.51 17.38
CA GLU A 46 14.70 -9.04 16.40
C GLU A 46 14.37 -10.44 15.85
N SER A 47 13.92 -11.36 16.71
CA SER A 47 13.57 -12.74 16.36
C SER A 47 12.23 -12.92 15.64
N HIS A 48 11.32 -11.93 15.68
CA HIS A 48 10.00 -11.92 15.04
C HIS A 48 9.70 -10.58 14.37
N SER A 49 10.71 -9.97 13.75
CA SER A 49 10.52 -8.70 13.07
C SER A 49 9.80 -8.89 11.73
N PHE A 50 8.82 -8.03 11.44
CA PHE A 50 8.18 -7.94 10.14
C PHE A 50 8.30 -6.51 9.61
N SER A 51 8.45 -6.37 8.29
CA SER A 51 8.61 -5.07 7.65
C SER A 51 7.26 -4.60 7.11
N ILE A 52 6.76 -3.47 7.62
CA ILE A 52 5.62 -2.76 7.07
C ILE A 52 6.14 -1.63 6.19
N SER A 53 5.65 -1.54 4.96
CA SER A 53 6.00 -0.45 4.05
C SER A 53 4.81 0.40 3.64
N HIS A 54 3.62 -0.17 3.62
CA HIS A 54 2.42 0.53 3.19
C HIS A 54 1.15 -0.11 3.78
N LEU A 55 0.11 0.69 3.91
CA LEU A 55 -1.24 0.25 4.26
C LEU A 55 -2.23 0.95 3.32
N CYS A 56 -3.02 0.18 2.59
CA CYS A 56 -3.97 0.71 1.62
C CYS A 56 -5.39 0.67 2.19
N PHE A 57 -6.12 1.76 1.99
CA PHE A 57 -7.55 1.91 2.19
C PHE A 57 -8.21 2.34 0.87
N ALA A 58 -9.52 2.16 0.75
CA ALA A 58 -10.25 2.52 -0.47
C ALA A 58 -10.13 4.01 -0.82
N ASP A 59 -9.92 4.87 0.18
CA ASP A 59 -9.81 6.32 0.06
C ASP A 59 -8.35 6.83 0.09
N GLY A 60 -7.36 5.98 0.33
CA GLY A 60 -5.96 6.41 0.36
C GLY A 60 -4.94 5.35 0.77
N THR A 61 -3.66 5.65 0.59
CA THR A 61 -2.54 4.76 0.96
C THR A 61 -1.61 5.48 1.91
N LEU A 62 -1.31 4.85 3.05
CA LEU A 62 -0.27 5.29 3.99
C LEU A 62 1.05 4.61 3.63
N HIS A 63 2.12 5.39 3.52
CA HIS A 63 3.48 4.89 3.29
C HIS A 63 4.30 5.04 4.57
N PHE A 64 4.88 3.94 5.05
CA PHE A 64 5.76 3.94 6.23
C PHE A 64 7.22 3.93 5.77
N THR A 65 7.94 5.00 6.07
CA THR A 65 9.39 5.10 5.82
C THR A 65 10.15 5.27 7.12
N THR A 66 11.36 4.73 7.17
CA THR A 66 12.30 5.12 8.23
C THR A 66 12.73 6.57 8.01
N PRO A 67 12.86 7.37 9.08
CA PRO A 67 13.35 8.74 8.98
C PRO A 67 14.76 8.72 8.40
N HIS A 68 14.99 9.52 7.36
CA HIS A 68 16.33 9.74 6.83
C HIS A 68 17.01 10.76 7.75
N ILE A 69 17.95 10.28 8.58
CA ILE A 69 18.96 11.12 9.24
C ILE A 69 20.07 11.41 8.22
#